data_AF-A0A972GLD1-F1
#
_entry.id   AF-A0A972GLD1-F1
#
_cell.length_a   1.000
_cell.length_b   1.000
_cell.length_c   1.000
_cell.angle_alpha   90.00
_cell.angle_beta   90.00
_cell.angle_gamma   90.00
#
_symmetry.space_group_name_H-M   'P 1'
#
loop_
_entity.id
_entity.type
_entity.pdbx_description
1 polymer ?
#
loop_
_entity_poly.entity_id
_entity_poly.type
_entity_poly.pdbx_seq_one_letter_code
_entity_poly.pdbx_strand_id
1 'polypeptide(L)'
;MSSPLQITVDPRLELISVIHELSESQGDIRLESPYKQAIKDYFGDYDQHLSVTLFHEILVDGLDTSAPFTLMIYLFDIPHLTFIAPLPTNTLEDFGGEEVVEHLIDKLRDFAEVTDFMAFCNAQEDFYDDFITSIASTVVPDDIQVLEEYYGVTPNSYTITPIPLFGDGGFGPRVIHEDGTQDLYAIIRVASVEGDQFSFGNSSYLRGLLFFRTPVFINICS
;
A
#
# COMPACT_ATOMS: atom_id res chain seq x y z
N MET A 1 -4.16 20.57 18.39
CA MET A 1 -5.14 20.28 17.32
C MET A 1 -4.54 19.10 16.61
N SER A 2 -5.23 17.96 16.61
CA SER A 2 -4.78 16.74 15.92
C SER A 2 -4.77 17.00 14.40
N SER A 3 -3.82 16.39 13.69
CA SER A 3 -3.78 16.46 12.24
C SER A 3 -5.01 15.75 11.64
N PRO A 4 -5.62 16.29 10.56
CA PRO A 4 -6.80 15.66 9.97
C PRO A 4 -6.43 14.30 9.38
N LEU A 5 -7.27 13.30 9.66
CA LEU A 5 -7.21 12.00 9.00
C LEU A 5 -7.54 12.15 7.52
N GLN A 6 -6.69 11.57 6.68
CA GLN A 6 -6.90 11.42 5.25
C GLN A 6 -7.25 9.98 4.94
N ILE A 7 -8.25 9.77 4.09
CA ILE A 7 -8.58 8.47 3.52
C ILE A 7 -8.45 8.65 2.01
N THR A 8 -7.47 8.00 1.41
CA THR A 8 -7.14 8.17 -0.01
C THR A 8 -6.55 6.90 -0.57
N VAL A 9 -6.72 6.66 -1.86
CA VAL A 9 -5.88 5.71 -2.59
C VAL A 9 -4.57 6.39 -2.93
N ASP A 10 -3.46 5.68 -2.74
CA ASP A 10 -2.11 6.15 -3.02
C ASP A 10 -1.59 5.51 -4.33
N PRO A 11 -1.40 6.28 -5.41
CA PRO A 11 -0.90 5.75 -6.68
C PRO A 11 0.44 5.01 -6.56
N ARG A 12 1.29 5.39 -5.60
CA ARG A 12 2.57 4.71 -5.34
C ARG A 12 2.33 3.28 -4.84
N LEU A 13 1.34 3.09 -3.97
CA LEU A 13 0.97 1.77 -3.46
C LEU A 13 0.23 0.94 -4.51
N GLU A 14 -0.54 1.58 -5.37
CA GLU A 14 -1.18 0.89 -6.49
C GLU A 14 -0.14 0.38 -7.49
N LEU A 15 0.88 1.19 -7.80
CA LEU A 15 1.97 0.81 -8.71
C LEU A 15 2.66 -0.47 -8.24
N ILE A 16 3.08 -0.52 -6.97
CA ILE A 16 3.74 -1.71 -6.44
C ILE A 16 2.77 -2.90 -6.32
N SER A 17 1.47 -2.65 -6.14
CA SER A 17 0.44 -3.70 -6.14
C SER A 17 0.31 -4.35 -7.52
N VAL A 18 0.28 -3.55 -8.60
CA VAL A 18 0.27 -4.04 -9.99
C VAL A 18 1.52 -4.85 -10.29
N ILE A 19 2.70 -4.32 -9.94
CA ILE A 19 3.96 -5.06 -10.13
C ILE A 19 3.93 -6.39 -9.35
N HIS A 20 3.42 -6.39 -8.13
CA HIS A 20 3.29 -7.59 -7.32
C HIS A 20 2.32 -8.64 -7.91
N GLU A 21 1.24 -8.20 -8.56
CA GLU A 21 0.36 -9.10 -9.32
C GLU A 21 1.10 -9.74 -10.50
N LEU A 22 1.79 -8.93 -11.30
CA LEU A 22 2.49 -9.37 -12.51
C LEU A 22 3.69 -10.28 -12.19
N SER A 23 4.33 -10.12 -11.03
CA SER A 23 5.44 -10.96 -10.59
C SER A 23 5.03 -12.38 -10.16
N GLU A 24 3.73 -12.74 -10.28
CA GLU A 24 3.16 -14.05 -9.90
C GLU A 24 3.61 -14.56 -8.52
N SER A 25 3.81 -13.64 -7.57
CA SER A 25 4.33 -13.98 -6.25
C SER A 25 3.36 -14.88 -5.48
N GLN A 26 3.89 -15.77 -4.64
CA GLN A 26 3.08 -16.61 -3.78
C GLN A 26 2.97 -16.02 -2.38
N GLY A 27 1.88 -16.29 -1.66
CA GLY A 27 1.76 -15.99 -0.23
C GLY A 27 0.67 -14.98 0.16
N ASP A 28 0.27 -14.09 -0.75
CA ASP A 28 -0.83 -13.16 -0.52
C ASP A 28 -2.17 -13.68 -1.08
N ILE A 29 -3.25 -13.39 -0.35
CA ILE A 29 -4.62 -13.66 -0.80
C ILE A 29 -4.96 -12.64 -1.88
N ARG A 30 -5.09 -13.10 -3.13
CA ARG A 30 -5.55 -12.27 -4.25
C ARG A 30 -7.05 -12.42 -4.42
N LEU A 31 -7.73 -11.30 -4.53
CA LEU A 31 -9.17 -11.29 -4.70
C LEU A 31 -9.52 -11.35 -6.19
N GLU A 32 -10.21 -12.41 -6.60
CA GLU A 32 -10.84 -12.44 -7.91
C GLU A 32 -11.94 -11.39 -7.97
N SER A 33 -11.76 -10.38 -8.81
CA SER A 33 -12.64 -9.21 -8.90
C SER A 33 -12.56 -8.57 -10.29
N PRO A 34 -13.55 -7.76 -10.68
CA PRO A 34 -13.46 -6.94 -11.90
C PRO A 34 -12.21 -6.07 -11.94
N TYR A 35 -11.76 -5.59 -10.77
CA TYR A 35 -10.54 -4.79 -10.65
C TYR A 35 -9.28 -5.56 -11.02
N LYS A 36 -9.14 -6.79 -10.49
CA LYS A 36 -8.03 -7.67 -10.87
C LYS A 36 -8.03 -7.96 -12.38
N GLN A 37 -9.21 -8.11 -12.97
CA GLN A 37 -9.31 -8.28 -14.43
C GLN A 37 -8.88 -7.01 -15.17
N ALA A 38 -9.25 -5.82 -14.70
CA ALA A 38 -8.81 -4.56 -15.29
C ALA A 38 -7.28 -4.41 -15.26
N ILE A 39 -6.61 -4.81 -14.18
CA ILE A 39 -5.15 -4.87 -14.10
C ILE A 39 -4.58 -5.79 -15.18
N LYS A 40 -5.11 -7.02 -15.30
CA LYS A 40 -4.64 -7.99 -16.30
C LYS A 40 -4.86 -7.51 -17.73
N ASP A 41 -6.01 -6.90 -18.01
CA ASP A 41 -6.34 -6.40 -19.34
C ASP A 41 -5.45 -5.21 -19.74
N TYR A 42 -5.08 -4.36 -18.77
CA TYR A 42 -4.28 -3.16 -19.04
C TYR A 42 -2.77 -3.45 -19.05
N PHE A 43 -2.27 -4.26 -18.12
CA PHE A 43 -0.83 -4.47 -17.91
C PHE A 43 -0.32 -5.86 -18.32
N GLY A 44 -1.18 -6.77 -18.79
CA GLY A 44 -0.81 -8.17 -19.04
C GLY A 44 0.34 -8.37 -20.03
N ASP A 45 0.51 -7.45 -20.99
CA ASP A 45 1.62 -7.49 -21.97
C ASP A 45 2.98 -7.05 -21.39
N TYR A 46 3.03 -6.61 -20.12
CA TYR A 46 4.20 -6.09 -19.44
C TYR A 46 4.73 -7.03 -18.34
N ASP A 47 4.30 -8.29 -18.31
CA ASP A 47 4.75 -9.32 -17.35
C ASP A 47 6.27 -9.57 -17.40
N GLN A 48 6.89 -9.38 -18.56
CA GLN A 48 8.35 -9.48 -18.77
C GLN A 48 9.09 -8.15 -18.59
N HIS A 49 8.42 -7.09 -18.11
CA HIS A 49 9.08 -5.83 -17.83
C HIS A 49 10.13 -5.98 -16.72
N LEU A 50 11.25 -5.26 -16.82
CA LEU A 50 12.38 -5.44 -15.90
C LEU A 50 12.03 -5.14 -14.44
N SER A 51 11.07 -4.23 -14.19
CA SER A 51 10.53 -3.99 -12.84
C SER A 51 9.85 -5.24 -12.26
N VAL A 52 9.10 -5.98 -13.08
CA VAL A 52 8.37 -7.18 -12.68
C VAL A 52 9.33 -8.32 -12.38
N THR A 53 10.32 -8.53 -13.25
CA THR A 53 11.31 -9.60 -13.07
C THR A 53 12.24 -9.32 -11.89
N LEU A 54 12.74 -8.09 -11.76
CA LEU A 54 13.58 -7.69 -10.62
C LEU A 54 12.82 -7.81 -9.29
N PHE A 55 11.55 -7.37 -9.28
CA PHE A 55 10.73 -7.51 -8.08
C PHE A 55 10.46 -8.96 -7.73
N HIS A 56 10.21 -9.83 -8.72
CA HIS A 56 10.07 -11.26 -8.50
C HIS A 56 11.32 -11.87 -7.84
N GLU A 57 12.52 -11.52 -8.33
CA GLU A 57 13.80 -11.99 -7.75
C GLU A 57 13.93 -11.57 -6.28
N ILE A 58 13.63 -10.30 -5.97
CA ILE A 58 13.67 -9.79 -4.59
C ILE A 58 12.68 -10.55 -3.67
N LEU A 59 11.48 -10.88 -4.17
CA LEU A 59 10.50 -11.64 -3.38
C LEU A 59 10.95 -13.08 -3.12
N VAL A 60 11.56 -13.73 -4.12
CA VAL A 60 12.10 -15.10 -3.99
C VAL A 60 13.20 -15.18 -2.93
N ASP A 61 13.96 -14.10 -2.76
CA ASP A 61 15.00 -13.98 -1.73
C ASP A 61 14.44 -13.77 -0.30
N GLY A 62 13.11 -13.72 -0.14
CA GLY A 62 12.45 -13.78 1.16
C GLY A 62 12.05 -12.42 1.72
N LEU A 63 11.88 -11.40 0.86
CA LEU A 63 11.42 -10.07 1.27
C LEU A 63 10.09 -10.15 2.04
N ASP A 64 10.00 -9.41 3.15
CA ASP A 64 8.74 -9.28 3.90
C ASP A 64 7.65 -8.62 3.03
N THR A 65 6.44 -9.16 3.08
CA THR A 65 5.30 -8.70 2.27
C THR A 65 4.93 -7.22 2.47
N SER A 66 5.28 -6.61 3.62
CA SER A 66 5.01 -5.19 3.90
C SER A 66 6.15 -4.25 3.49
N ALA A 67 7.35 -4.77 3.22
CA ALA A 67 8.52 -3.98 2.86
C ALA A 67 8.36 -3.21 1.53
N PRO A 68 7.80 -3.78 0.44
CA PRO A 68 7.51 -3.04 -0.79
C PRO A 68 6.63 -1.82 -0.57
N PHE A 69 5.54 -1.98 0.18
CA PHE A 69 4.62 -0.89 0.45
C PHE A 69 5.24 0.16 1.38
N THR A 70 6.08 -0.28 2.33
CA THR A 70 6.86 0.63 3.18
C THR A 70 7.85 1.44 2.36
N LEU A 71 8.55 0.84 1.39
CA LEU A 71 9.42 1.58 0.47
C LEU A 71 8.64 2.68 -0.26
N MET A 72 7.48 2.36 -0.83
CA MET A 72 6.72 3.30 -1.65
C MET A 72 6.27 4.56 -0.90
N ILE A 73 5.91 4.47 0.39
CA ILE A 73 5.51 5.66 1.16
C ILE A 73 6.67 6.63 1.44
N TYR A 74 7.93 6.18 1.32
CA TYR A 74 9.13 7.01 1.44
C TYR A 74 9.50 7.74 0.14
N LEU A 75 8.75 7.54 -0.94
CA LEU A 75 8.99 8.16 -2.25
C LEU A 75 8.02 9.29 -2.51
N PHE A 76 8.43 10.30 -3.28
CA PHE A 76 7.53 11.31 -3.82
C PHE A 76 6.63 10.70 -4.89
N ASP A 77 5.64 11.46 -5.34
CA ASP A 77 4.61 10.98 -6.25
C ASP A 77 5.13 10.55 -7.64
N ILE A 78 4.31 9.79 -8.35
CA ILE A 78 4.53 9.36 -9.74
C ILE A 78 4.45 10.61 -10.64
N PRO A 79 5.34 10.76 -11.65
CA PRO A 79 6.32 9.80 -12.15
C PRO A 79 7.72 9.92 -11.50
N HIS A 80 7.89 10.78 -10.50
CA HIS A 80 9.22 11.13 -10.00
C HIS A 80 9.80 10.13 -9.03
N LEU A 81 9.01 9.53 -8.13
CA LEU A 81 9.45 8.48 -7.20
C LEU A 81 10.81 8.78 -6.50
N THR A 82 11.03 10.00 -6.02
CA THR A 82 12.28 10.42 -5.33
C THR A 82 12.11 10.36 -3.82
N PHE A 83 13.11 9.95 -3.05
CA PHE A 83 12.98 9.89 -1.59
C PHE A 83 12.57 11.23 -0.96
N ILE A 84 11.55 11.21 -0.10
CA ILE A 84 11.12 12.36 0.73
C ILE A 84 11.75 12.33 2.13
N ALA A 85 12.26 11.17 2.53
CA ALA A 85 12.94 10.95 3.79
C ALA A 85 13.93 9.77 3.65
N PRO A 86 14.94 9.67 4.53
CA PRO A 86 15.86 8.53 4.54
C PRO A 86 15.13 7.21 4.85
N LEU A 87 15.33 6.18 4.03
CA LEU A 87 14.74 4.86 4.26
C LEU A 87 15.37 4.21 5.52
N PRO A 88 14.58 3.50 6.36
CA PRO A 88 15.13 2.78 7.50
C PRO A 88 16.17 1.74 7.08
N THR A 89 17.27 1.63 7.84
CA THR A 89 18.37 0.70 7.53
C THR A 89 17.90 -0.74 7.39
N ASN A 90 16.97 -1.20 8.24
CA ASN A 90 16.41 -2.54 8.14
C ASN A 90 15.65 -2.74 6.82
N THR A 91 14.88 -1.74 6.37
CA THR A 91 14.19 -1.83 5.08
C THR A 91 15.20 -1.86 3.94
N LEU A 92 16.25 -1.04 3.96
CA LEU A 92 17.33 -1.12 2.96
C LEU A 92 17.98 -2.51 2.92
N GLU A 93 18.26 -3.10 4.09
CA GLU A 93 18.84 -4.44 4.21
C GLU A 93 17.91 -5.53 3.69
N ASP A 94 16.60 -5.41 3.92
CA ASP A 94 15.58 -6.35 3.41
C ASP A 94 15.60 -6.42 1.86
N PHE A 95 15.90 -5.30 1.19
CA PHE A 95 16.04 -5.23 -0.27
C PHE A 95 17.43 -5.61 -0.80
N GLY A 96 18.39 -5.94 0.06
CA GLY A 96 19.78 -6.22 -0.35
C GLY A 96 20.66 -4.99 -0.54
N GLY A 97 20.22 -3.82 -0.08
CA GLY A 97 21.00 -2.58 -0.02
C GLY A 97 20.56 -1.48 -0.98
N GLU A 98 21.23 -0.33 -0.86
CA GLU A 98 20.89 0.92 -1.56
C GLU A 98 20.89 0.76 -3.09
N GLU A 99 21.90 0.10 -3.67
CA GLU A 99 22.00 -0.08 -5.13
C GLU A 99 20.79 -0.86 -5.70
N VAL A 100 20.30 -1.88 -4.98
CA VAL A 100 19.13 -2.67 -5.41
C VAL A 100 17.86 -1.83 -5.33
N VAL A 101 17.70 -1.06 -4.25
CA VAL A 101 16.55 -0.18 -4.06
C VAL A 101 16.52 0.92 -5.13
N GLU A 102 17.64 1.58 -5.39
CA GLU A 102 17.74 2.60 -6.43
C GLU A 102 17.43 2.02 -7.82
N HIS A 103 17.94 0.82 -8.11
CA HIS A 103 17.67 0.14 -9.38
C HIS A 103 16.19 -0.23 -9.52
N LEU A 104 15.56 -0.75 -8.47
CA LEU A 104 14.13 -1.05 -8.46
C LEU A 104 13.31 0.21 -8.70
N ILE A 105 13.60 1.32 -8.01
CA ILE A 105 12.89 2.60 -8.19
C ILE A 105 13.02 3.10 -9.62
N ASP A 106 14.21 3.03 -10.22
CA ASP A 106 14.41 3.40 -11.63
C ASP A 106 13.50 2.60 -12.57
N LYS A 107 13.36 1.28 -12.32
CA LYS A 107 12.47 0.43 -13.12
C LYS A 107 11.00 0.62 -12.83
N LEU A 108 10.62 1.03 -11.63
CA LEU A 108 9.25 1.45 -11.32
C LEU A 108 8.87 2.73 -12.07
N ARG A 109 9.78 3.70 -12.19
CA ARG A 109 9.56 4.92 -13.00
C ARG A 109 9.37 4.58 -14.48
N ASP A 110 10.27 3.75 -15.01
CA ASP A 110 10.22 3.29 -16.41
C ASP A 110 8.90 2.56 -16.69
N PHE A 111 8.49 1.63 -15.81
CA PHE A 111 7.20 0.95 -15.91
C PHE A 111 6.03 1.95 -15.90
N ALA A 112 6.03 2.90 -14.96
CA ALA A 112 4.97 3.89 -14.86
C ALA A 112 4.85 4.77 -16.12
N GLU A 113 5.98 5.08 -16.76
CA GLU A 113 6.04 5.85 -18.00
C GLU A 113 5.55 5.03 -19.20
N VAL A 114 6.11 3.83 -19.43
CA VAL A 114 5.80 3.02 -20.64
C VAL A 114 4.39 2.43 -20.64
N THR A 115 3.74 2.36 -19.48
CA THR A 115 2.35 1.88 -19.33
C THR A 115 1.33 3.01 -19.26
N ASP A 116 1.77 4.28 -19.17
CA ASP A 116 0.90 5.41 -18.83
C ASP A 116 0.09 5.11 -17.55
N PHE A 117 0.80 4.73 -16.48
CA PHE A 117 0.20 4.20 -15.26
C PHE A 117 -0.83 5.14 -14.63
N MET A 118 -0.60 6.46 -14.69
CA MET A 118 -1.55 7.43 -14.16
C MET A 118 -2.85 7.47 -14.98
N ALA A 119 -2.84 7.15 -16.27
CA ALA A 119 -4.07 7.00 -17.05
C ALA A 119 -4.89 5.80 -16.56
N PHE A 120 -4.24 4.70 -16.17
CA PHE A 120 -4.92 3.58 -15.51
C PHE A 120 -5.56 4.02 -14.20
N CYS A 121 -4.81 4.67 -13.29
CA CYS A 121 -5.37 5.15 -12.02
C CYS A 121 -6.57 6.07 -12.22
N ASN A 122 -6.49 7.02 -13.15
CA ASN A 122 -7.60 7.92 -13.46
C ASN A 122 -8.83 7.16 -14.01
N ALA A 123 -8.63 6.09 -14.77
CA ALA A 123 -9.72 5.26 -15.27
C ALA A 123 -10.41 4.45 -14.16
N GLN A 124 -9.80 4.33 -12.98
CA GLN A 124 -10.33 3.62 -11.81
C GLN A 124 -10.84 4.59 -10.72
N GLU A 125 -10.97 5.90 -11.00
CA GLU A 125 -11.38 6.91 -10.01
C GLU A 125 -12.71 6.57 -9.32
N ASP A 126 -13.76 6.24 -10.10
CA ASP A 126 -15.06 5.83 -9.55
C ASP A 126 -14.93 4.60 -8.62
N PHE A 127 -14.08 3.64 -9.02
CA PHE A 127 -13.81 2.46 -8.20
C PHE A 127 -13.16 2.88 -6.88
N TYR A 128 -12.11 3.72 -6.92
CA TYR A 128 -11.41 4.22 -5.72
C TYR A 128 -12.31 5.04 -4.80
N ASP A 129 -13.22 5.86 -5.34
CA ASP A 129 -14.16 6.66 -4.56
C ASP A 129 -15.13 5.79 -3.74
N ASP A 130 -15.54 4.64 -4.27
CA ASP A 130 -16.35 3.67 -3.53
C ASP A 130 -15.60 3.10 -2.31
N PHE A 131 -14.30 2.82 -2.45
CA PHE A 131 -13.44 2.39 -1.32
C PHE A 131 -13.38 3.45 -0.24
N ILE A 132 -13.02 4.68 -0.64
CA ILE A 132 -12.84 5.80 0.28
C ILE A 132 -14.15 6.06 1.03
N THR A 133 -15.28 6.05 0.32
CA THR A 133 -16.61 6.26 0.92
C THR A 133 -16.95 5.15 1.92
N SER A 134 -16.69 3.89 1.59
CA SER A 134 -16.93 2.75 2.48
C SER A 134 -16.11 2.86 3.76
N ILE A 135 -14.81 3.15 3.66
CA ILE A 135 -13.91 3.30 4.82
C ILE A 135 -14.33 4.51 5.66
N ALA A 136 -14.59 5.65 5.03
CA ALA A 136 -15.00 6.89 5.71
C ALA A 136 -16.31 6.72 6.48
N SER A 137 -17.23 5.87 6.03
CA SER A 137 -18.46 5.55 6.75
C SER A 137 -18.24 4.74 8.03
N THR A 138 -17.05 4.15 8.19
CA THR A 138 -16.72 3.23 9.28
C THR A 138 -15.78 3.83 10.32
N VAL A 139 -14.88 4.74 9.91
CA VAL A 139 -13.93 5.43 10.79
C VAL A 139 -14.58 6.66 11.43
N VAL A 140 -14.41 6.86 12.74
CA VAL A 140 -14.96 8.00 13.47
C VAL A 140 -13.86 8.92 14.02
N PRO A 141 -14.12 10.23 14.22
CA PRO A 141 -13.10 11.18 14.70
C PRO A 141 -12.39 10.77 16.00
N ASP A 142 -13.10 10.09 16.90
CA ASP A 142 -12.55 9.61 18.17
C ASP A 142 -11.41 8.59 17.97
N ASP A 143 -11.37 7.90 16.82
CA ASP A 143 -10.33 6.91 16.52
C ASP A 143 -8.95 7.57 16.42
N ILE A 144 -8.85 8.82 15.95
CA ILE A 144 -7.57 9.57 15.85
C ILE A 144 -7.01 9.84 17.25
N GLN A 145 -7.86 10.28 18.18
CA GLN A 145 -7.41 10.57 19.54
C GLN A 145 -6.92 9.31 20.24
N VAL A 146 -7.62 8.19 20.07
CA VAL A 146 -7.19 6.90 20.63
C VAL A 146 -5.86 6.45 20.01
N LEU A 147 -5.63 6.71 18.72
CA LEU A 147 -4.33 6.46 18.07
C LEU A 147 -3.22 7.32 18.66
N GLU A 148 -3.43 8.63 18.82
CA GLU A 148 -2.46 9.55 19.47
C GLU A 148 -2.11 9.07 20.88
N GLU A 149 -3.11 8.70 21.68
CA GLU A 149 -2.94 8.20 23.04
C GLU A 149 -2.20 6.85 23.07
N TYR A 150 -2.51 5.95 22.13
CA TYR A 150 -1.88 4.63 22.02
C TYR A 150 -0.41 4.71 21.63
N TYR A 151 -0.08 5.52 20.61
CA TYR A 151 1.30 5.64 20.13
C TYR A 151 2.13 6.60 20.99
N GLY A 152 1.49 7.45 21.79
CA GLY A 152 2.16 8.45 22.65
C GLY A 152 2.84 9.55 21.85
N VAL A 153 2.45 9.75 20.59
CA VAL A 153 2.99 10.74 19.67
C VAL A 153 1.85 11.43 18.93
N THR A 154 2.03 12.70 18.62
CA THR A 154 1.15 13.46 17.72
C THR A 154 1.90 13.62 16.39
N PRO A 155 1.62 12.78 15.38
CA PRO A 155 2.27 12.82 14.09
C PRO A 155 1.81 14.04 13.29
N ASN A 156 2.57 14.33 12.23
CA ASN A 156 2.28 15.38 11.27
C ASN A 156 1.06 15.03 10.40
N SER A 157 0.88 13.76 10.02
CA SER A 157 -0.29 13.31 9.26
C SER A 157 -0.74 11.90 9.62
N TYR A 158 -2.01 11.61 9.31
CA TYR A 158 -2.66 10.31 9.43
C TYR A 158 -3.30 9.96 8.09
N THR A 159 -2.86 8.88 7.46
CA THR A 159 -3.37 8.44 6.16
C THR A 159 -3.83 6.99 6.21
N ILE A 160 -5.10 6.73 5.90
CA ILE A 160 -5.61 5.39 5.61
C ILE A 160 -5.63 5.23 4.10
N THR A 161 -4.99 4.18 3.60
CA THR A 161 -4.93 3.89 2.17
C THR A 161 -5.25 2.43 1.89
N PRO A 162 -6.32 2.13 1.15
CA PRO A 162 -6.62 0.76 0.76
C PRO A 162 -5.70 0.29 -0.37
N ILE A 163 -5.39 -1.01 -0.38
CA ILE A 163 -4.72 -1.72 -1.48
C ILE A 163 -5.68 -2.81 -2.00
N PRO A 164 -6.54 -2.48 -2.98
CA PRO A 164 -7.77 -3.24 -3.30
C PRO A 164 -7.52 -4.63 -3.88
N LEU A 165 -6.31 -4.90 -4.39
CA LEU A 165 -5.93 -6.18 -4.96
C LEU A 165 -5.81 -7.30 -3.93
N PHE A 166 -5.41 -6.96 -2.70
CA PHE A 166 -5.07 -7.93 -1.67
C PHE A 166 -6.19 -8.09 -0.65
N GLY A 167 -6.43 -9.34 -0.28
CA GLY A 167 -7.35 -9.74 0.75
C GLY A 167 -6.67 -9.84 2.13
N ASP A 168 -7.46 -9.57 3.16
CA ASP A 168 -7.21 -9.79 4.58
C ASP A 168 -5.99 -9.07 5.19
N GLY A 169 -6.25 -8.32 6.26
CA GLY A 169 -5.23 -7.70 7.09
C GLY A 169 -4.85 -6.29 6.65
N GLY A 170 -3.62 -5.92 6.99
CA GLY A 170 -3.08 -4.60 6.76
C GLY A 170 -1.82 -4.38 7.58
N PHE A 171 -1.18 -3.24 7.37
CA PHE A 171 0.04 -2.86 8.08
C PHE A 171 0.10 -1.34 8.28
N GLY A 172 0.75 -0.94 9.38
CA GLY A 172 0.81 0.45 9.84
C GLY A 172 2.22 1.04 9.79
N PRO A 173 2.83 1.25 8.61
CA PRO A 173 4.16 1.84 8.52
C PRO A 173 4.12 3.34 8.81
N ARG A 174 5.30 3.91 9.03
CA ARG A 174 5.47 5.36 9.25
C ARG A 174 6.63 5.89 8.46
N VAL A 175 6.52 7.13 7.99
CA VAL A 175 7.65 7.90 7.48
C VAL A 175 8.20 8.72 8.64
N ILE A 176 9.50 8.70 8.84
CA ILE A 176 10.19 9.57 9.81
C ILE A 176 11.07 10.52 9.01
N HIS A 177 10.78 11.81 9.08
CA HIS A 177 11.54 12.87 8.41
C HIS A 177 12.81 13.22 9.18
N GLU A 178 13.74 13.91 8.52
CA GLU A 178 15.01 14.33 9.13
C GLU A 178 14.83 15.23 10.36
N ASP A 179 13.75 16.02 10.39
CA ASP A 179 13.40 16.89 11.53
C ASP A 179 12.72 16.13 12.68
N GLY A 180 12.53 14.81 12.55
CA GLY A 180 11.91 13.93 13.52
C GLY A 180 10.39 13.90 13.46
N THR A 181 9.76 14.68 12.57
CA THR A 181 8.32 14.58 12.33
C THR A 181 7.96 13.24 11.72
N GLN A 182 6.72 12.79 11.95
CA GLN A 182 6.26 11.47 11.53
C GLN A 182 4.96 11.58 10.75
N ASP A 183 4.86 10.85 9.65
CA ASP A 183 3.59 10.61 8.94
C ASP A 183 3.20 9.15 9.18
N LEU A 184 1.99 8.93 9.71
CA LEU A 184 1.48 7.57 9.98
C LEU A 184 0.57 7.12 8.85
N TYR A 185 0.80 5.88 8.40
CA TYR A 185 -0.01 5.24 7.37
C TYR A 185 -0.70 4.01 7.97
N ALA A 186 -1.93 3.78 7.55
CA ALA A 186 -2.64 2.52 7.71
C ALA A 186 -2.97 1.99 6.33
N ILE A 187 -2.18 1.02 5.87
CA ILE A 187 -2.34 0.38 4.57
C ILE A 187 -3.25 -0.83 4.78
N ILE A 188 -4.47 -0.75 4.27
CA ILE A 188 -5.53 -1.72 4.57
C ILE A 188 -5.84 -2.59 3.37
N ARG A 189 -6.02 -3.89 3.61
CA ARG A 189 -6.44 -4.87 2.61
C ARG A 189 -7.95 -5.07 2.69
N VAL A 190 -8.52 -5.64 1.65
CA VAL A 190 -9.96 -5.90 1.57
C VAL A 190 -10.31 -7.09 2.45
N ALA A 191 -11.28 -6.96 3.35
CA ALA A 191 -11.68 -8.05 4.24
C ALA A 191 -12.49 -9.13 3.52
N SER A 192 -13.41 -8.72 2.64
CA SER A 192 -14.18 -9.64 1.79
C SER A 192 -14.70 -8.95 0.52
N VAL A 193 -15.04 -9.77 -0.48
CA VAL A 193 -15.72 -9.34 -1.71
C VAL A 193 -17.03 -10.11 -1.82
N GLU A 194 -18.16 -9.40 -1.92
CA GLU A 194 -19.49 -9.98 -2.15
C GLU A 194 -20.04 -9.46 -3.48
N GLY A 195 -19.91 -10.27 -4.54
CA GLY A 195 -20.21 -9.83 -5.91
C GLY A 195 -19.20 -8.76 -6.35
N ASP A 196 -19.69 -7.55 -6.64
CA ASP A 196 -18.85 -6.39 -7.00
C ASP A 196 -18.58 -5.46 -5.80
N GLN A 197 -19.09 -5.79 -4.60
CA GLN A 197 -18.94 -4.96 -3.41
C GLN A 197 -17.74 -5.41 -2.56
N PHE A 198 -16.84 -4.47 -2.30
CA PHE A 198 -15.69 -4.66 -1.43
C PHE A 198 -16.05 -4.25 -0.01
N SER A 199 -15.79 -5.12 0.95
CA SER A 199 -15.97 -4.85 2.37
C SER A 199 -14.63 -4.78 3.07
N PHE A 200 -14.48 -3.78 3.93
CA PHE A 200 -13.31 -3.56 4.77
C PHE A 200 -13.51 -4.05 6.20
N GLY A 201 -14.53 -4.87 6.42
CA GLY A 201 -14.95 -5.30 7.74
C GLY A 201 -15.73 -4.21 8.48
N ASN A 202 -16.01 -4.47 9.75
CA ASN A 202 -16.73 -3.53 10.61
C ASN A 202 -15.77 -2.57 11.33
N SER A 203 -16.32 -1.59 12.05
CA SER A 203 -15.55 -0.62 12.83
C SER A 203 -14.53 -1.25 13.77
N SER A 204 -14.84 -2.40 14.38
CA SER A 204 -13.91 -3.09 15.28
C SER A 204 -12.73 -3.72 14.53
N TYR A 205 -12.97 -4.26 13.33
CA TYR A 205 -11.93 -4.81 12.47
C TYR A 205 -10.99 -3.71 11.96
N LEU A 206 -11.55 -2.64 11.40
CA LEU A 206 -10.77 -1.49 10.93
C LEU A 206 -9.98 -0.85 12.07
N ARG A 207 -10.59 -0.66 13.24
CA ARG A 207 -9.88 -0.19 14.43
C ARG A 207 -8.71 -1.09 14.78
N GLY A 208 -8.92 -2.41 14.79
CA GLY A 208 -7.84 -3.38 14.97
C GLY A 208 -6.67 -3.07 14.04
N LEU A 209 -6.93 -2.90 12.74
CA LEU A 209 -5.92 -2.58 11.73
C LEU A 209 -5.17 -1.26 12.00
N LEU A 210 -5.87 -0.23 12.49
CA LEU A 210 -5.28 1.07 12.79
C LEU A 210 -4.27 1.03 13.95
N PHE A 211 -4.41 0.10 14.90
CA PHE A 211 -3.56 0.03 16.10
C PHE A 211 -2.33 -0.87 15.96
N PHE A 212 -2.06 -1.46 14.79
CA PHE A 212 -0.95 -2.41 14.65
C PHE A 212 0.42 -1.75 14.42
N ARG A 213 1.45 -2.29 15.09
CA ARG A 213 2.87 -1.89 14.92
C ARG A 213 3.64 -2.77 13.92
N THR A 214 3.04 -3.87 13.46
CA THR A 214 3.64 -4.91 12.60
C THR A 214 2.53 -5.67 11.86
N PRO A 215 2.80 -6.25 10.67
CA PRO A 215 1.80 -6.98 9.89
C PRO A 215 1.18 -8.14 10.69
N VAL A 216 -0.14 -8.32 10.62
CA VAL A 216 -0.85 -9.45 11.22
C VAL A 216 -1.83 -10.04 10.21
N PHE A 217 -1.67 -11.33 9.93
CA PHE A 217 -2.72 -12.15 9.32
C PHE A 217 -3.83 -12.37 10.35
N ILE A 218 -5.01 -11.81 10.12
CA ILE A 218 -6.16 -12.08 10.98
C ILE A 218 -6.81 -13.34 10.44
N ASN A 219 -6.53 -14.51 11.04
CA ASN A 219 -7.29 -15.72 10.72
C ASN A 219 -8.77 -15.52 11.08
N ILE A 220 -9.59 -15.11 10.11
CA ILE A 220 -11.05 -15.10 10.22
C ILE A 220 -11.55 -16.49 9.85
N CYS A 221 -11.35 -17.45 10.75
CA CYS A 221 -12.10 -18.71 10.76
C CYS A 221 -12.29 -19.16 12.21
N SER A 222 -13.53 -19.04 12.69
CA SER A 222 -14.11 -19.88 13.74
C SER A 222 -15.51 -20.25 13.31
#